data_AF-Q59232-F1
#
_entry.id   AF-Q59232-F1
#
_cell.length_a   1.000
_cell.length_b   1.000
_cell.length_c   1.000
_cell.angle_alpha   90.00
_cell.angle_beta   90.00
_cell.angle_gamma   90.00
#
_symmetry.space_group_name_H-M   'P 1'
#
loop_
_entity.id
_entity.type
_entity.pdbx_description
1 polymer ?
#
loop_
_entity_poly.entity_id
_entity_poly.type
_entity_poly.pdbx_seq_one_letter_code
_entity_poly.pdbx_strand_id
1 'polypeptide(L)'
;MKKITTIFVVLLMTVALFSIGNTTAADNDSVVEEHGQLSISNGELVNERGEQVQLKGMSSHGLQWYGQFVNYESMKWLRDDWGITVFRAAMYTSSGGYIDDPSVKEKVKEAVEAAIDLDIYVIIDWHILSDNDPNIYKEEAKDFFDEMSELYGDYPNVIYEIANEPNGSDVTWDNRIKPYAEEVIPVIRNNDPNNIIIVGTGTWSQDVHHAADNQLADPNVMYAFHFYAGTHGQNLRDQVDYALDQGAAIFVSEWGTSAATGDGGVFLDEAQEWIDFMDERNLSWANWSLTHKDESSAALMPGANPTGGWTEAELSPSGTFVREKIRESASIPPSDPTPPSDPGEYPAWDPTQIYTNEIVYHNGQLWQAKWWTQNQEPGDPYGPWEPLN
;
A
#
# COMPACT_ATOMS: atom_id res chain seq x y z
N MET A 1 -41.47 -84.76 3.75
CA MET A 1 -41.80 -84.80 2.32
C MET A 1 -41.52 -83.44 1.71
N LYS A 2 -40.87 -83.44 0.54
CA LYS A 2 -40.61 -82.32 -0.41
C LYS A 2 -39.57 -81.25 -0.02
N LYS A 3 -38.43 -81.36 -0.71
CA LYS A 3 -37.41 -80.33 -0.97
C LYS A 3 -38.03 -79.19 -1.78
N ILE A 4 -37.65 -77.93 -1.51
CA ILE A 4 -37.46 -76.90 -2.54
C ILE A 4 -36.29 -76.01 -2.10
N THR A 5 -35.27 -75.98 -2.94
CA THR A 5 -34.12 -75.07 -2.91
C THR A 5 -34.55 -73.72 -3.49
N THR A 6 -34.32 -72.62 -2.78
CA THR A 6 -34.41 -71.28 -3.39
C THR A 6 -33.20 -70.45 -2.97
N ILE A 7 -32.43 -70.11 -3.99
CA ILE A 7 -31.27 -69.21 -4.02
C ILE A 7 -31.72 -67.82 -3.58
N PHE A 8 -31.06 -67.23 -2.59
CA PHE A 8 -31.19 -65.81 -2.29
C PHE A 8 -29.90 -65.08 -2.68
N VAL A 9 -30.03 -64.27 -3.71
CA VAL A 9 -29.02 -63.34 -4.22
C VAL A 9 -28.80 -62.26 -3.17
N VAL A 10 -27.54 -62.07 -2.78
CA VAL A 10 -27.09 -60.97 -1.93
C VAL A 10 -27.09 -59.69 -2.77
N LEU A 11 -27.98 -58.76 -2.46
CA LEU A 11 -27.94 -57.39 -2.97
C LEU A 11 -27.57 -56.47 -1.78
N LEU A 12 -26.28 -56.18 -1.64
CA LEU A 12 -25.80 -55.11 -0.75
C LEU A 12 -26.21 -53.77 -1.38
N MET A 13 -27.19 -53.09 -0.78
CA MET A 13 -27.39 -51.66 -1.02
C MET A 13 -26.37 -50.89 -0.16
N THR A 14 -25.29 -50.43 -0.79
CA THR A 14 -24.46 -49.35 -0.24
C THR A 14 -25.21 -48.03 -0.40
N VAL A 15 -25.73 -47.49 0.70
CA VAL A 15 -26.16 -46.10 0.78
C VAL A 15 -24.89 -45.25 0.83
N ALA A 16 -24.55 -44.61 -0.29
CA ALA A 16 -23.56 -43.54 -0.31
C ALA A 16 -24.18 -42.31 0.37
N LEU A 17 -23.83 -42.09 1.64
CA LEU A 17 -24.02 -40.79 2.29
C LEU A 17 -23.05 -39.81 1.61
N PHE A 18 -23.57 -38.98 0.71
CA PHE A 18 -22.93 -37.74 0.34
C PHE A 18 -22.95 -36.83 1.57
N SER A 19 -21.89 -36.88 2.37
CA SER A 19 -21.52 -35.77 3.23
C SER A 19 -21.13 -34.62 2.32
N ILE A 20 -22.08 -33.71 2.09
CA ILE A 20 -21.83 -32.37 1.59
C ILE A 20 -20.77 -31.80 2.52
N GLY A 21 -19.55 -31.65 2.02
CA GLY A 21 -18.52 -30.91 2.71
C GLY A 21 -19.09 -29.53 2.96
N ASN A 22 -19.24 -29.16 4.24
CA ASN A 22 -19.23 -27.76 4.59
C ASN A 22 -17.91 -27.23 4.05
N THR A 23 -17.96 -26.51 2.93
CA THR A 23 -16.97 -25.49 2.65
C THR A 23 -17.04 -24.54 3.83
N THR A 24 -16.08 -24.71 4.74
CA THR A 24 -15.70 -23.63 5.65
C THR A 24 -15.57 -22.39 4.80
N ALA A 25 -16.25 -21.31 5.20
CA ALA A 25 -15.87 -19.98 4.74
C ALA A 25 -14.34 -19.89 4.87
N ALA A 26 -13.67 -19.38 3.84
CA ALA A 26 -12.26 -19.02 3.97
C ALA A 26 -12.12 -18.22 5.27
N ASP A 27 -11.17 -18.61 6.12
CA ASP A 27 -10.82 -17.81 7.28
C ASP A 27 -10.59 -16.38 6.78
N ASN A 28 -11.32 -15.42 7.36
CA ASN A 28 -11.02 -14.00 7.16
C ASN A 28 -9.67 -13.80 7.84
N ASP A 29 -8.57 -13.97 7.10
CA ASP A 29 -7.23 -13.68 7.62
C ASP A 29 -7.21 -12.21 8.04
N SER A 30 -7.04 -12.02 9.34
CA SER A 30 -7.01 -10.77 10.08
C SER A 30 -5.65 -10.10 9.85
N VAL A 31 -5.63 -8.95 9.16
CA VAL A 31 -4.42 -8.30 8.63
C VAL A 31 -3.47 -7.85 9.75
N VAL A 32 -3.98 -7.12 10.74
CA VAL A 32 -3.16 -6.59 11.83
C VAL A 32 -2.84 -7.67 12.86
N GLU A 33 -3.72 -8.66 13.07
CA GLU A 33 -3.38 -9.83 13.87
C GLU A 33 -2.29 -10.69 13.19
N GLU A 34 -2.26 -10.75 11.86
CA GLU A 34 -1.21 -11.46 11.11
C GLU A 34 0.12 -10.72 11.09
N HIS A 35 0.12 -9.42 10.79
CA HIS A 35 1.35 -8.64 10.60
C HIS A 35 1.84 -7.96 11.89
N GLY A 36 0.94 -7.69 12.83
CA GLY A 36 1.27 -7.10 14.12
C GLY A 36 1.96 -5.74 14.00
N GLN A 37 2.93 -5.51 14.89
CA GLN A 37 3.71 -4.28 14.96
C GLN A 37 4.56 -4.08 13.70
N LEU A 38 4.31 -2.99 12.99
CA LEU A 38 5.17 -2.57 11.88
C LEU A 38 6.44 -1.88 12.39
N SER A 39 7.52 -2.03 11.63
CA SER A 39 8.78 -1.30 11.83
C SER A 39 9.53 -1.13 10.51
N ILE A 40 10.60 -0.34 10.53
CA ILE A 40 11.50 -0.21 9.38
C ILE A 40 12.77 -1.01 9.60
N SER A 41 13.14 -1.83 8.62
CA SER A 41 14.38 -2.60 8.62
C SER A 41 15.09 -2.47 7.28
N ASN A 42 16.32 -1.93 7.28
CA ASN A 42 17.11 -1.69 6.07
C ASN A 42 16.37 -0.87 4.99
N GLY A 43 15.56 0.10 5.39
CA GLY A 43 14.77 0.93 4.47
C GLY A 43 13.42 0.32 4.06
N GLU A 44 13.07 -0.85 4.56
CA GLU A 44 11.86 -1.59 4.19
C GLU A 44 10.82 -1.59 5.31
N LEU A 45 9.54 -1.50 4.95
CA LEU A 45 8.43 -1.74 5.88
C LEU A 45 8.31 -3.24 6.14
N VAL A 46 8.42 -3.64 7.41
CA VAL A 46 8.34 -5.03 7.83
C VAL A 46 7.34 -5.23 8.95
N ASN A 47 6.77 -6.44 9.01
CA ASN A 47 5.89 -6.90 10.07
C ASN A 47 6.66 -7.27 11.36
N GLU A 48 5.96 -7.72 12.41
CA GLU A 48 6.57 -8.03 13.70
C GLU A 48 7.58 -9.21 13.67
N ARG A 49 7.58 -9.99 12.59
CA ARG A 49 8.51 -11.10 12.33
C ARG A 49 9.70 -10.69 11.45
N GLY A 50 9.72 -9.45 10.96
CA GLY A 50 10.76 -8.94 10.06
C GLY A 50 10.54 -9.33 8.59
N GLU A 51 9.34 -9.76 8.22
CA GLU A 51 8.94 -10.06 6.83
C GLU A 51 8.44 -8.77 6.18
N GLN A 52 8.83 -8.49 4.93
CA GLN A 52 8.35 -7.32 4.19
C GLN A 52 6.82 -7.35 4.05
N VAL A 53 6.19 -6.19 4.15
CA VAL A 53 4.75 -6.04 4.00
C VAL A 53 4.42 -4.84 3.13
N GLN A 54 3.47 -5.02 2.20
CA GLN A 54 2.96 -3.96 1.35
C GLN A 54 1.52 -3.63 1.74
N LEU A 55 1.29 -2.42 2.24
CA LEU A 55 -0.05 -1.93 2.53
C LEU A 55 -0.66 -1.29 1.28
N LYS A 56 -1.90 -1.65 0.96
CA LYS A 56 -2.64 -1.14 -0.20
C LYS A 56 -4.01 -0.68 0.25
N GLY A 57 -4.40 0.54 -0.11
CA GLY A 57 -5.59 1.13 0.48
C GLY A 57 -6.16 2.35 -0.21
N MET A 58 -7.13 2.96 0.47
CA MET A 58 -7.80 4.18 0.05
C MET A 58 -7.54 5.31 1.03
N SER A 59 -7.39 6.52 0.51
CA SER A 59 -7.52 7.76 1.28
C SER A 59 -8.95 8.25 1.22
N SER A 60 -9.46 8.79 2.33
CA SER A 60 -10.60 9.70 2.26
C SER A 60 -10.22 10.94 1.44
N HIS A 61 -11.22 11.63 0.90
CA HIS A 61 -11.04 13.06 0.60
C HIS A 61 -11.05 13.83 1.94
N GLY A 62 -10.83 15.16 1.94
CA GLY A 62 -10.98 16.00 3.12
C GLY A 62 -12.25 15.72 3.94
N LEU A 63 -12.03 15.34 5.21
CA LEU A 63 -13.07 14.87 6.14
C LEU A 63 -14.16 15.91 6.41
N GLN A 64 -13.83 17.20 6.35
CA GLN A 64 -14.77 18.30 6.51
C GLN A 64 -15.80 18.39 5.36
N TRP A 65 -15.52 17.79 4.21
CA TRP A 65 -16.40 17.81 3.04
C TRP A 65 -17.05 16.46 2.75
N TYR A 66 -16.31 15.37 2.95
CA TYR A 66 -16.73 14.02 2.53
C TYR A 66 -16.66 12.98 3.66
N GLY A 67 -16.63 13.42 4.92
CA GLY A 67 -16.59 12.55 6.10
C GLY A 67 -17.76 11.56 6.22
N GLN A 68 -18.85 11.73 5.47
CA GLN A 68 -19.94 10.75 5.37
C GLN A 68 -19.48 9.40 4.80
N PHE A 69 -18.46 9.37 3.95
CA PHE A 69 -17.91 8.13 3.39
C PHE A 69 -16.92 7.43 4.32
N VAL A 70 -16.59 8.05 5.46
CA VAL A 70 -15.66 7.52 6.47
C VAL A 70 -16.48 7.07 7.67
N ASN A 71 -16.76 5.77 7.73
CA ASN A 71 -17.49 5.11 8.80
C ASN A 71 -17.15 3.60 8.79
N TYR A 72 -17.51 2.90 9.86
CA TYR A 72 -17.25 1.46 9.99
C TYR A 72 -17.74 0.63 8.78
N GLU A 73 -18.96 0.87 8.29
CA GLU A 73 -19.55 0.04 7.22
C GLU A 73 -18.87 0.25 5.86
N SER A 74 -18.51 1.49 5.51
CA SER A 74 -17.76 1.75 4.27
C SER A 74 -16.34 1.19 4.33
N MET A 75 -15.65 1.32 5.46
CA MET A 75 -14.32 0.76 5.67
C MET A 75 -14.36 -0.78 5.65
N LYS A 76 -15.40 -1.37 6.25
CA LYS A 76 -15.64 -2.81 6.19
C LYS A 76 -15.88 -3.29 4.77
N TRP A 77 -16.69 -2.56 4.00
CA TRP A 77 -16.93 -2.88 2.60
C TRP A 77 -15.62 -2.81 1.78
N LEU A 78 -14.80 -1.79 2.00
CA LEU A 78 -13.48 -1.71 1.35
C LEU A 78 -12.59 -2.90 1.73
N ARG A 79 -12.55 -3.30 3.00
CA ARG A 79 -11.78 -4.49 3.42
C ARG A 79 -12.32 -5.75 2.75
N ASP A 80 -13.61 -6.01 2.87
CA ASP A 80 -14.23 -7.28 2.46
C ASP A 80 -14.36 -7.41 0.93
N ASP A 81 -14.63 -6.31 0.21
CA ASP A 81 -14.85 -6.31 -1.24
C ASP A 81 -13.64 -5.81 -2.04
N TRP A 82 -12.84 -4.88 -1.52
CA TRP A 82 -11.67 -4.39 -2.26
C TRP A 82 -10.39 -5.09 -1.80
N GLY A 83 -10.33 -5.53 -0.55
CA GLY A 83 -9.15 -6.14 0.04
C GLY A 83 -8.18 -5.12 0.63
N ILE A 84 -8.65 -3.93 1.04
CA ILE A 84 -7.74 -2.93 1.63
C ILE A 84 -7.12 -3.44 2.93
N THR A 85 -5.84 -3.13 3.13
CA THR A 85 -5.11 -3.40 4.39
C THR A 85 -4.80 -2.13 5.17
N VAL A 86 -4.99 -0.95 4.55
CA VAL A 86 -4.81 0.36 5.17
C VAL A 86 -5.89 1.34 4.74
N PHE A 87 -6.32 2.22 5.64
CA PHE A 87 -7.19 3.36 5.33
C PHE A 87 -6.54 4.66 5.78
N ARG A 88 -6.53 5.70 4.92
CA ARG A 88 -5.99 7.02 5.27
C ARG A 88 -7.10 8.03 5.54
N ALA A 89 -7.05 8.67 6.71
CA ALA A 89 -8.02 9.68 7.14
C ALA A 89 -7.44 11.09 6.95
N ALA A 90 -7.71 11.70 5.78
CA ALA A 90 -7.16 12.99 5.37
C ALA A 90 -7.81 14.18 6.10
N MET A 91 -7.27 14.55 7.26
CA MET A 91 -7.77 15.64 8.09
C MET A 91 -7.11 16.96 7.68
N TYR A 92 -7.77 17.67 6.76
CA TYR A 92 -7.33 19.01 6.35
C TYR A 92 -7.16 19.90 7.57
N THR A 93 -6.08 20.67 7.58
CA THR A 93 -5.79 21.66 8.61
C THR A 93 -6.50 22.97 8.30
N SER A 94 -6.28 23.50 7.11
CA SER A 94 -6.92 24.69 6.57
C SER A 94 -8.15 24.34 5.71
N SER A 95 -8.62 25.27 4.87
CA SER A 95 -9.73 25.06 3.92
C SER A 95 -11.03 24.54 4.60
N GLY A 96 -11.38 25.12 5.75
CA GLY A 96 -12.53 24.68 6.56
C GLY A 96 -12.28 23.41 7.37
N GLY A 97 -11.02 22.96 7.46
CA GLY A 97 -10.59 21.80 8.22
C GLY A 97 -10.36 22.10 9.70
N TYR A 98 -9.46 21.35 10.34
CA TYR A 98 -9.27 21.29 11.79
C TYR A 98 -9.02 22.64 12.46
N ILE A 99 -8.28 23.54 11.82
CA ILE A 99 -7.98 24.87 12.39
C ILE A 99 -9.25 25.75 12.41
N ASP A 100 -10.12 25.60 11.42
CA ASP A 100 -11.38 26.34 11.33
C ASP A 100 -12.51 25.69 12.16
N ASP A 101 -12.61 24.37 12.12
CA ASP A 101 -13.56 23.54 12.87
C ASP A 101 -12.85 22.27 13.42
N PRO A 102 -12.39 22.29 14.69
CA PRO A 102 -11.66 21.18 15.27
C PRO A 102 -12.53 19.95 15.54
N SER A 103 -13.85 20.02 15.35
CA SER A 103 -14.73 18.85 15.52
C SER A 103 -14.42 17.71 14.54
N VAL A 104 -13.76 18.02 13.41
CA VAL A 104 -13.32 17.02 12.42
C VAL A 104 -12.39 15.96 13.02
N LYS A 105 -11.67 16.24 14.12
CA LYS A 105 -10.85 15.23 14.80
C LYS A 105 -11.66 14.05 15.32
N GLU A 106 -12.93 14.24 15.65
CA GLU A 106 -13.80 13.15 16.10
C GLU A 106 -14.10 12.17 14.95
N LYS A 107 -14.07 12.64 13.70
CA LYS A 107 -14.15 11.77 12.52
C LYS A 107 -12.86 10.97 12.30
N VAL A 108 -11.70 11.54 12.63
CA VAL A 108 -10.42 10.79 12.66
C VAL A 108 -10.51 9.68 13.70
N LYS A 109 -10.97 9.98 14.93
CA LYS A 109 -11.17 8.97 15.97
C LYS A 109 -12.11 7.85 15.53
N GLU A 110 -13.25 8.18 14.91
CA GLU A 110 -14.17 7.18 14.35
C GLU A 110 -13.49 6.28 13.29
N ALA A 111 -12.63 6.84 12.44
CA ALA A 111 -11.87 6.06 11.46
C ALA A 111 -10.84 5.13 12.13
N VAL A 112 -10.13 5.62 13.15
CA VAL A 112 -9.14 4.83 13.90
C VAL A 112 -9.82 3.68 14.64
N GLU A 113 -10.90 3.95 15.36
CA GLU A 113 -11.70 2.94 16.07
C GLU A 113 -12.25 1.89 15.10
N ALA A 114 -12.77 2.32 13.94
CA ALA A 114 -13.24 1.39 12.91
C ALA A 114 -12.11 0.53 12.33
N ALA A 115 -10.91 1.08 12.11
CA ALA A 115 -9.77 0.32 11.62
C ALA A 115 -9.30 -0.73 12.63
N ILE A 116 -9.28 -0.40 13.93
CA ILE A 116 -8.98 -1.34 15.01
C ILE A 116 -10.02 -2.47 15.02
N ASP A 117 -11.31 -2.16 14.99
CA ASP A 117 -12.39 -3.16 14.98
C ASP A 117 -12.41 -4.03 13.73
N LEU A 118 -11.89 -3.51 12.61
CA LEU A 118 -11.81 -4.22 11.33
C LEU A 118 -10.48 -4.94 11.11
N ASP A 119 -9.55 -4.81 12.06
CA ASP A 119 -8.21 -5.38 12.01
C ASP A 119 -7.43 -4.97 10.74
N ILE A 120 -7.44 -3.67 10.43
CA ILE A 120 -6.63 -3.06 9.35
C ILE A 120 -5.79 -1.90 9.89
N TYR A 121 -4.78 -1.47 9.14
CA TYR A 121 -3.98 -0.29 9.49
C TYR A 121 -4.73 1.01 9.16
N VAL A 122 -4.36 2.11 9.84
CA VAL A 122 -4.94 3.44 9.63
C VAL A 122 -3.86 4.52 9.66
N ILE A 123 -3.89 5.39 8.65
CA ILE A 123 -3.04 6.58 8.59
C ILE A 123 -3.83 7.78 9.12
N ILE A 124 -3.33 8.39 10.19
CA ILE A 124 -3.82 9.66 10.74
C ILE A 124 -3.02 10.78 10.05
N ASP A 125 -3.66 11.45 9.11
CA ASP A 125 -3.00 12.44 8.26
C ASP A 125 -3.33 13.88 8.67
N TRP A 126 -2.29 14.61 9.08
CA TRP A 126 -2.31 16.06 9.26
C TRP A 126 -2.14 16.73 7.89
N HIS A 127 -3.28 16.94 7.24
CA HIS A 127 -3.36 17.20 5.82
C HIS A 127 -3.13 18.68 5.46
N ILE A 128 -1.88 19.14 5.59
CA ILE A 128 -1.46 20.46 5.09
C ILE A 128 -1.49 20.49 3.57
N LEU A 129 -1.87 21.63 2.99
CA LEU A 129 -1.86 21.82 1.54
C LEU A 129 -1.73 23.29 1.15
N SER A 130 -2.79 24.07 1.36
CA SER A 130 -2.80 25.51 1.08
C SER A 130 -1.98 26.30 2.10
N ASP A 131 -1.97 25.83 3.33
CA ASP A 131 -1.05 26.17 4.41
C ASP A 131 0.27 25.42 4.20
N ASN A 132 0.93 25.77 3.10
CA ASN A 132 2.00 25.03 2.43
C ASN A 132 3.27 24.75 3.26
N ASP A 133 3.42 25.39 4.42
CA ASP A 133 4.56 25.24 5.31
C ASP A 133 4.11 24.61 6.63
N PRO A 134 4.62 23.40 6.99
CA PRO A 134 4.15 22.68 8.19
C PRO A 134 4.38 23.48 9.49
N ASN A 135 5.25 24.49 9.47
CA ASN A 135 5.51 25.34 10.63
C ASN A 135 4.37 26.32 10.97
N ILE A 136 3.41 26.53 10.06
CA ILE A 136 2.33 27.51 10.26
C ILE A 136 1.47 27.14 11.47
N TYR A 137 1.09 25.87 11.60
CA TYR A 137 0.24 25.33 12.67
C TYR A 137 0.96 24.26 13.49
N LYS A 138 2.28 24.42 13.69
CA LYS A 138 3.11 23.42 14.35
C LYS A 138 2.67 23.13 15.80
N GLU A 139 2.26 24.15 16.54
CA GLU A 139 1.85 23.94 17.92
C GLU A 139 0.51 23.19 17.98
N GLU A 140 -0.43 23.50 17.09
CA GLU A 140 -1.69 22.76 16.96
C GLU A 140 -1.45 21.32 16.48
N ALA A 141 -0.48 21.09 15.59
CA ALA A 141 -0.09 19.75 15.15
C ALA A 141 0.50 18.94 16.30
N LYS A 142 1.38 19.54 17.11
CA LYS A 142 1.94 18.89 18.31
C LYS A 142 0.86 18.52 19.30
N ASP A 143 -0.06 19.43 19.62
CA ASP A 143 -1.17 19.16 20.54
C ASP A 143 -2.11 18.06 19.99
N PHE A 144 -2.38 18.07 18.68
CA PHE A 144 -3.19 17.03 18.03
C PHE A 144 -2.52 15.65 18.09
N PHE A 145 -1.24 15.57 17.74
CA PHE A 145 -0.50 14.31 17.75
C PHE A 145 -0.20 13.81 19.17
N ASP A 146 -0.06 14.69 20.16
CA ASP A 146 -0.04 14.31 21.58
C ASP A 146 -1.34 13.59 21.95
N GLU A 147 -2.50 14.17 21.63
CA GLU A 147 -3.82 13.56 21.90
C GLU A 147 -3.99 12.21 21.18
N MET A 148 -3.67 12.14 19.88
CA MET A 148 -3.85 10.90 19.11
C MET A 148 -2.93 9.77 19.58
N SER A 149 -1.66 10.09 19.89
CA SER A 149 -0.71 9.10 20.38
C SER A 149 -0.98 8.68 21.83
N GLU A 150 -1.49 9.57 22.70
CA GLU A 150 -1.95 9.21 24.05
C GLU A 150 -3.15 8.24 23.99
N LEU A 151 -4.06 8.43 23.04
CA LEU A 151 -5.25 7.59 22.88
C LEU A 151 -4.94 6.23 22.25
N TYR A 152 -4.08 6.20 21.22
CA TYR A 152 -3.96 5.05 20.33
C TYR A 152 -2.54 4.49 20.18
N GLY A 153 -1.55 5.03 20.89
CA GLY A 153 -0.16 4.61 20.75
C GLY A 153 0.15 3.16 21.15
N ASP A 154 -0.76 2.52 21.88
CA ASP A 154 -0.68 1.09 22.25
C ASP A 154 -1.29 0.15 21.19
N TYR A 155 -1.79 0.67 20.06
CA TYR A 155 -2.36 -0.12 18.96
C TYR A 155 -1.41 -0.15 17.75
N PRO A 156 -1.06 -1.34 17.21
CA PRO A 156 -0.16 -1.45 16.06
C PRO A 156 -0.80 -0.97 14.75
N ASN A 157 -2.12 -0.72 14.75
CA ASN A 157 -2.87 -0.24 13.59
C ASN A 157 -2.42 1.16 13.13
N VAL A 158 -1.95 2.01 14.04
CA VAL A 158 -1.78 3.44 13.81
C VAL A 158 -0.49 3.76 13.09
N ILE A 159 -0.60 4.59 12.05
CA ILE A 159 0.49 5.25 11.34
C ILE A 159 0.23 6.75 11.38
N TYR A 160 1.23 7.56 11.74
CA TYR A 160 1.09 9.02 11.80
C TYR A 160 1.68 9.67 10.56
N GLU A 161 0.89 10.40 9.78
CA GLU A 161 1.40 11.23 8.68
C GLU A 161 1.38 12.69 9.11
N ILE A 162 2.55 13.24 9.45
CA ILE A 162 2.64 14.48 10.24
C ILE A 162 2.53 15.75 9.41
N ALA A 163 2.61 15.65 8.08
CA ALA A 163 2.44 16.76 7.15
C ALA A 163 2.28 16.21 5.74
N ASN A 164 1.05 16.22 5.20
CA ASN A 164 0.73 15.74 3.85
C ASN A 164 1.66 16.29 2.75
N GLU A 165 1.57 17.58 2.42
CA GLU A 165 2.25 18.14 1.25
C GLU A 165 2.93 19.49 1.52
N PRO A 166 4.12 19.50 2.15
CA PRO A 166 4.97 20.68 2.13
C PRO A 166 5.23 21.16 0.69
N ASN A 167 4.97 22.44 0.41
CA ASN A 167 5.09 22.97 -0.95
C ASN A 167 5.47 24.47 -0.99
N GLY A 168 5.82 24.95 -2.18
CA GLY A 168 6.36 26.29 -2.40
C GLY A 168 7.89 26.34 -2.31
N SER A 169 8.51 27.20 -3.12
CA SER A 169 9.97 27.25 -3.27
C SER A 169 10.75 27.66 -2.01
N ASP A 170 10.07 28.24 -1.02
CA ASP A 170 10.60 28.65 0.27
C ASP A 170 10.44 27.59 1.37
N VAL A 171 9.74 26.49 1.09
CA VAL A 171 9.55 25.34 1.98
C VAL A 171 10.46 24.21 1.54
N THR A 172 11.64 24.15 2.14
CA THR A 172 12.69 23.16 1.83
C THR A 172 12.88 22.16 2.96
N TRP A 173 13.39 20.96 2.63
CA TRP A 173 13.65 19.89 3.60
C TRP A 173 14.46 20.37 4.80
N ASP A 174 15.69 20.84 4.54
CA ASP A 174 16.64 21.21 5.59
C ASP A 174 16.19 22.36 6.48
N ASN A 175 15.47 23.34 5.91
CA ASN A 175 15.19 24.58 6.63
C ASN A 175 13.83 24.58 7.31
N ARG A 176 12.84 23.88 6.75
CA ARG A 176 11.43 23.98 7.19
C ARG A 176 10.86 22.63 7.63
N ILE A 177 11.04 21.59 6.82
CA ILE A 177 10.32 20.32 7.01
C ILE A 177 11.01 19.45 8.06
N LYS A 178 12.31 19.21 7.94
CA LYS A 178 13.08 18.43 8.92
C LYS A 178 13.02 19.04 10.33
N PRO A 179 13.21 20.37 10.52
CA PRO A 179 13.06 20.98 11.85
C PRO A 179 11.64 20.85 12.43
N TYR A 180 10.60 20.91 11.59
CA TYR A 180 9.23 20.65 12.02
C TYR A 180 9.07 19.21 12.55
N ALA A 181 9.55 18.23 11.78
CA ALA A 181 9.48 16.82 12.16
C ALA A 181 10.29 16.54 13.45
N GLU A 182 11.45 17.17 13.61
CA GLU A 182 12.29 17.08 14.82
C GLU A 182 11.61 17.67 16.08
N GLU A 183 10.53 18.44 15.94
CA GLU A 183 9.71 18.93 17.06
C GLU A 183 8.44 18.09 17.30
N VAL A 184 7.81 17.56 16.25
CA VAL A 184 6.57 16.78 16.36
C VAL A 184 6.84 15.32 16.72
N ILE A 185 7.88 14.69 16.14
CA ILE A 185 8.23 13.28 16.40
C ILE A 185 8.47 13.04 17.90
N PRO A 186 9.23 13.86 18.65
CA PRO A 186 9.43 13.63 20.08
C PRO A 186 8.13 13.70 20.90
N VAL A 187 7.12 14.46 20.45
CA VAL A 187 5.81 14.52 21.11
C VAL A 187 5.10 13.18 20.96
N ILE A 188 5.00 12.67 19.72
CA ILE A 188 4.45 11.33 19.45
C ILE A 188 5.22 10.27 20.23
N ARG A 189 6.56 10.28 20.15
CA ARG A 189 7.44 9.28 20.78
C ARG A 189 7.42 9.29 22.31
N ASN A 190 6.87 10.32 22.94
CA ASN A 190 6.66 10.33 24.39
C ASN A 190 5.52 9.37 24.81
N ASN A 191 4.54 9.17 23.92
CA ASN A 191 3.36 8.34 24.19
C ASN A 191 3.42 7.01 23.41
N ASP A 192 3.96 7.04 22.18
CA ASP A 192 4.05 5.92 21.25
C ASP A 192 5.50 5.75 20.75
N PRO A 193 6.28 4.81 21.31
CA PRO A 193 7.71 4.75 21.09
C PRO A 193 8.13 4.27 19.70
N ASN A 194 7.24 3.66 18.90
CA ASN A 194 7.70 2.89 17.74
C ASN A 194 6.70 2.69 16.59
N ASN A 195 5.44 3.11 16.65
CA ASN A 195 4.61 3.09 15.44
C ASN A 195 5.21 3.97 14.33
N ILE A 196 4.87 3.63 13.09
CA ILE A 196 5.42 4.30 11.90
C ILE A 196 5.01 5.77 11.88
N ILE A 197 5.97 6.64 11.54
CA ILE A 197 5.72 8.05 11.24
C ILE A 197 6.09 8.33 9.78
N ILE A 198 5.14 8.79 8.98
CA ILE A 198 5.33 9.28 7.63
C ILE A 198 5.55 10.81 7.69
N VAL A 199 6.61 11.29 7.06
CA VAL A 199 6.94 12.73 6.96
C VAL A 199 6.86 13.18 5.51
N GLY A 200 6.03 14.18 5.23
CA GLY A 200 5.94 14.81 3.91
C GLY A 200 7.29 15.37 3.42
N THR A 201 7.47 15.42 2.11
CA THR A 201 8.68 15.97 1.48
C THR A 201 8.37 17.25 0.69
N GLY A 202 9.41 17.93 0.18
CA GLY A 202 9.22 19.18 -0.58
C GLY A 202 8.46 18.98 -1.88
N THR A 203 7.96 20.08 -2.46
CA THR A 203 7.27 20.10 -3.75
C THR A 203 6.08 19.13 -3.81
N TRP A 204 5.14 19.27 -2.87
CA TRP A 204 3.97 18.39 -2.74
C TRP A 204 4.40 16.93 -2.58
N SER A 205 5.31 16.69 -1.63
CA SER A 205 5.85 15.36 -1.32
C SER A 205 6.45 14.63 -2.54
N GLN A 206 7.24 15.34 -3.36
CA GLN A 206 7.98 14.74 -4.49
C GLN A 206 9.50 14.73 -4.28
N ASP A 207 10.04 15.65 -3.48
CA ASP A 207 11.48 15.85 -3.31
C ASP A 207 12.11 14.86 -2.32
N VAL A 208 11.86 13.57 -2.49
CA VAL A 208 12.38 12.49 -1.62
C VAL A 208 13.90 12.41 -1.61
N HIS A 209 14.57 12.80 -2.71
CA HIS A 209 16.03 12.84 -2.80
C HIS A 209 16.68 13.73 -1.74
N HIS A 210 16.08 14.89 -1.42
CA HIS A 210 16.58 15.76 -0.37
C HIS A 210 16.40 15.17 1.04
N ALA A 211 15.29 14.46 1.26
CA ALA A 211 15.07 13.76 2.53
C ALA A 211 16.04 12.60 2.72
N ALA A 212 16.27 11.82 1.65
CA ALA A 212 17.19 10.68 1.62
C ALA A 212 18.66 11.08 1.86
N ASP A 213 19.08 12.24 1.37
CA ASP A 213 20.43 12.79 1.59
C ASP A 213 20.64 13.34 3.02
N ASN A 214 19.56 13.63 3.75
CA ASN A 214 19.62 14.21 5.10
C ASN A 214 18.49 13.68 6.02
N GLN A 215 18.49 12.37 6.22
CA GLN A 215 17.45 11.63 6.93
C GLN A 215 17.26 12.05 8.40
N LEU A 216 16.06 11.83 8.92
CA LEU A 216 15.74 11.91 10.36
C LEU A 216 16.40 10.76 11.13
N ALA A 217 16.61 10.94 12.42
CA ALA A 217 17.30 9.96 13.27
C ALA A 217 16.38 8.85 13.82
N ASP A 218 15.06 9.06 13.80
CA ASP A 218 14.09 8.08 14.28
C ASP A 218 14.09 6.85 13.37
N PRO A 219 14.20 5.63 13.94
CA PRO A 219 14.38 4.42 13.13
C PRO A 219 13.11 3.95 12.43
N ASN A 220 11.92 4.45 12.81
CA ASN A 220 10.63 4.03 12.26
C ASN A 220 9.95 5.16 11.48
N VAL A 221 10.75 6.01 10.84
CA VAL A 221 10.28 7.04 9.93
C VAL A 221 10.31 6.55 8.49
N MET A 222 9.26 6.92 7.74
CA MET A 222 9.19 6.85 6.29
C MET A 222 8.98 8.24 5.71
N TYR A 223 9.36 8.45 4.45
CA TYR A 223 9.16 9.72 3.73
C TYR A 223 8.03 9.57 2.71
N ALA A 224 7.11 10.54 2.70
CA ALA A 224 6.01 10.54 1.75
C ALA A 224 6.52 10.82 0.34
N PHE A 225 6.00 10.06 -0.62
CA PHE A 225 6.11 10.33 -2.05
C PHE A 225 4.71 10.36 -2.67
N HIS A 226 4.31 11.46 -3.31
CA HIS A 226 3.00 11.57 -3.97
C HIS A 226 3.14 11.69 -5.48
N PHE A 227 2.25 11.03 -6.21
CA PHE A 227 2.20 11.15 -7.67
C PHE A 227 0.78 11.17 -8.24
N TYR A 228 0.64 11.72 -9.44
CA TYR A 228 -0.60 11.75 -10.20
C TYR A 228 -0.30 11.34 -11.64
N ALA A 229 -0.90 10.24 -12.09
CA ALA A 229 -0.53 9.55 -13.33
C ALA A 229 -0.70 10.41 -14.61
N GLY A 230 -1.54 11.44 -14.58
CA GLY A 230 -1.67 12.39 -15.68
C GLY A 230 -0.56 13.44 -15.76
N THR A 231 0.40 13.44 -14.83
CA THR A 231 1.42 14.49 -14.71
C THR A 231 2.82 13.93 -14.44
N HIS A 232 2.91 12.84 -13.67
CA HIS A 232 4.13 12.32 -13.09
C HIS A 232 4.46 10.93 -13.66
N GLY A 233 5.72 10.70 -14.03
CA GLY A 233 6.16 9.44 -14.65
C GLY A 233 7.64 9.17 -14.41
N GLN A 234 8.32 8.57 -15.40
CA GLN A 234 9.65 7.95 -15.25
C GLN A 234 10.68 8.71 -14.39
N ASN A 235 10.85 10.02 -14.58
CA ASN A 235 11.85 10.74 -13.81
C ASN A 235 11.59 10.73 -12.30
N LEU A 236 10.33 10.72 -11.87
CA LEU A 236 10.00 10.63 -10.45
C LEU A 236 10.19 9.21 -9.92
N ARG A 237 9.97 8.16 -10.75
CA ARG A 237 10.38 6.78 -10.39
C ARG A 237 11.88 6.70 -10.14
N ASP A 238 12.69 7.30 -11.01
CA ASP A 238 14.14 7.35 -10.85
C ASP A 238 14.58 8.07 -9.56
N GLN A 239 13.84 9.09 -9.13
CA GLN A 239 14.10 9.81 -7.87
C GLN A 239 13.70 9.01 -6.64
N VAL A 240 12.63 8.21 -6.72
CA VAL A 240 12.26 7.25 -5.68
C VAL A 240 13.33 6.16 -5.56
N ASP A 241 13.78 5.59 -6.68
CA ASP A 241 14.88 4.60 -6.69
C ASP A 241 16.16 5.20 -6.05
N TYR A 242 16.51 6.44 -6.36
CA TYR A 242 17.63 7.13 -5.69
C TYR A 242 17.47 7.21 -4.17
N ALA A 243 16.26 7.53 -3.68
CA ALA A 243 15.99 7.64 -2.25
C ALA A 243 16.10 6.27 -1.55
N LEU A 244 15.55 5.22 -2.18
CA LEU A 244 15.67 3.83 -1.70
C LEU A 244 17.14 3.39 -1.65
N ASP A 245 17.96 3.76 -2.66
CA ASP A 245 19.40 3.47 -2.68
C ASP A 245 20.18 4.14 -1.53
N GLN A 246 19.65 5.24 -0.95
CA GLN A 246 20.22 5.84 0.27
C GLN A 246 19.73 5.17 1.56
N GLY A 247 18.89 4.13 1.46
CA GLY A 247 18.29 3.42 2.58
C GLY A 247 17.09 4.13 3.23
N ALA A 248 16.54 5.15 2.56
CA ALA A 248 15.35 5.85 3.04
C ALA A 248 14.09 5.02 2.73
N ALA A 249 13.25 4.76 3.74
CA ALA A 249 11.98 4.09 3.53
C ALA A 249 10.95 5.07 2.93
N ILE A 250 10.25 4.66 1.87
CA ILE A 250 9.27 5.49 1.16
C ILE A 250 7.87 4.90 1.32
N PHE A 251 6.88 5.75 1.61
CA PHE A 251 5.47 5.39 1.60
C PHE A 251 4.73 6.30 0.61
N VAL A 252 3.96 5.72 -0.30
CA VAL A 252 3.15 6.50 -1.26
C VAL A 252 1.78 6.81 -0.65
N SER A 253 1.76 7.70 0.35
CA SER A 253 0.57 7.94 1.20
C SER A 253 -0.57 8.62 0.44
N GLU A 254 -0.29 9.18 -0.74
CA GLU A 254 -1.29 9.66 -1.67
C GLU A 254 -0.84 9.46 -3.12
N TRP A 255 -1.74 8.93 -3.96
CA TRP A 255 -1.57 9.00 -5.41
C TRP A 255 -2.92 9.00 -6.14
N GLY A 256 -2.97 9.60 -7.33
CA GLY A 256 -4.18 9.68 -8.14
C GLY A 256 -4.02 9.16 -9.57
N THR A 257 -5.08 8.58 -10.12
CA THR A 257 -5.13 8.19 -11.55
C THR A 257 -5.30 9.38 -12.48
N SER A 258 -5.56 10.58 -11.94
CA SER A 258 -5.82 11.81 -12.68
C SER A 258 -4.55 12.62 -12.95
N ALA A 259 -4.69 13.82 -13.53
CA ALA A 259 -3.63 14.83 -13.44
C ALA A 259 -3.54 15.38 -12.00
N ALA A 260 -2.46 16.11 -11.70
CA ALA A 260 -2.17 16.66 -10.38
C ALA A 260 -3.21 17.64 -9.81
N THR A 261 -4.21 18.06 -10.60
CA THR A 261 -5.33 18.87 -10.11
C THR A 261 -6.42 18.04 -9.42
N GLY A 262 -6.28 16.71 -9.34
CA GLY A 262 -7.34 15.77 -8.92
C GLY A 262 -8.36 15.45 -10.02
N ASP A 263 -8.19 16.03 -11.22
CA ASP A 263 -9.11 15.92 -12.36
C ASP A 263 -8.33 15.87 -13.69
N GLY A 264 -8.98 16.11 -14.83
CA GLY A 264 -8.32 16.22 -16.13
C GLY A 264 -8.21 14.89 -16.89
N GLY A 265 -9.04 13.92 -16.55
CA GLY A 265 -9.07 12.58 -17.14
C GLY A 265 -8.46 11.53 -16.23
N VAL A 266 -8.51 10.29 -16.71
CA VAL A 266 -7.94 9.12 -16.03
C VAL A 266 -6.85 8.53 -16.94
N PHE A 267 -5.67 8.28 -16.38
CA PHE A 267 -4.45 7.90 -17.10
C PHE A 267 -4.00 6.50 -16.68
N LEU A 268 -4.80 5.49 -17.05
CA LEU A 268 -4.64 4.12 -16.54
C LEU A 268 -3.36 3.41 -17.01
N ASP A 269 -2.86 3.73 -18.21
CA ASP A 269 -1.61 3.13 -18.71
C ASP A 269 -0.42 3.54 -17.82
N GLU A 270 -0.25 4.83 -17.54
CA GLU A 270 0.79 5.34 -16.64
C GLU A 270 0.53 4.91 -15.19
N ALA A 271 -0.74 4.87 -14.75
CA ALA A 271 -1.08 4.36 -13.42
C ALA A 271 -0.66 2.89 -13.25
N GLN A 272 -0.79 2.05 -14.29
CA GLN A 272 -0.32 0.68 -14.25
C GLN A 272 1.22 0.61 -14.16
N GLU A 273 1.96 1.45 -14.88
CA GLU A 273 3.43 1.52 -14.73
C GLU A 273 3.85 1.86 -13.30
N TRP A 274 3.11 2.75 -12.63
CA TRP A 274 3.36 3.07 -11.22
C TRP A 274 2.98 1.94 -10.27
N ILE A 275 1.86 1.24 -10.52
CA ILE A 275 1.49 0.06 -9.72
C ILE A 275 2.58 -1.01 -9.82
N ASP A 276 3.03 -1.33 -11.03
CA ASP A 276 4.08 -2.32 -11.25
C ASP A 276 5.39 -1.90 -10.57
N PHE A 277 5.78 -0.62 -10.69
CA PHE A 277 6.94 -0.06 -9.99
C PHE A 277 6.83 -0.17 -8.46
N MET A 278 5.68 0.20 -7.88
CA MET A 278 5.45 0.11 -6.44
C MET A 278 5.49 -1.35 -5.97
N ASP A 279 4.94 -2.29 -6.74
CA ASP A 279 5.00 -3.72 -6.42
C ASP A 279 6.43 -4.26 -6.50
N GLU A 280 7.19 -3.89 -7.53
CA GLU A 280 8.61 -4.26 -7.65
C GLU A 280 9.49 -3.72 -6.51
N ARG A 281 9.16 -2.56 -5.94
CA ARG A 281 9.88 -1.93 -4.83
C ARG A 281 9.24 -2.14 -3.46
N ASN A 282 8.19 -2.97 -3.37
CA ASN A 282 7.44 -3.22 -2.14
C ASN A 282 6.92 -1.92 -1.46
N LEU A 283 6.58 -0.90 -2.26
CA LEU A 283 6.10 0.38 -1.76
C LEU A 283 4.62 0.28 -1.39
N SER A 284 4.33 0.59 -0.12
CA SER A 284 2.97 0.73 0.37
C SER A 284 2.30 2.00 -0.16
N TRP A 285 0.99 1.98 -0.37
CA TRP A 285 0.27 3.09 -0.99
C TRP A 285 -1.19 3.25 -0.54
N ALA A 286 -1.70 4.49 -0.64
CA ALA A 286 -3.12 4.82 -0.52
C ALA A 286 -3.60 5.70 -1.69
N ASN A 287 -4.67 5.27 -2.37
CA ASN A 287 -5.20 5.99 -3.53
C ASN A 287 -6.14 7.15 -3.14
N TRP A 288 -6.01 8.28 -3.82
CA TRP A 288 -6.90 9.45 -3.74
C TRP A 288 -8.00 9.38 -4.80
N SER A 289 -9.30 9.40 -4.45
CA SER A 289 -9.87 9.35 -3.09
C SER A 289 -11.27 8.73 -3.01
N LEU A 290 -11.66 8.30 -1.81
CA LEU A 290 -12.99 7.80 -1.50
C LEU A 290 -14.01 8.94 -1.36
N THR A 291 -14.55 9.38 -2.49
CA THR A 291 -15.59 10.40 -2.57
C THR A 291 -16.41 10.24 -3.86
N HIS A 292 -17.52 10.96 -3.94
CA HIS A 292 -18.35 11.11 -5.13
C HIS A 292 -18.24 12.49 -5.80
N LYS A 293 -17.19 13.25 -5.47
CA LYS A 293 -16.91 14.55 -6.08
C LYS A 293 -16.82 14.38 -7.59
N ASP A 294 -17.34 15.35 -8.34
CA ASP A 294 -17.28 15.33 -9.81
C ASP A 294 -15.88 15.73 -10.30
N GLU A 295 -14.92 14.83 -10.09
CA GLU A 295 -13.53 14.94 -10.53
C GLU A 295 -12.98 13.54 -10.86
N SER A 296 -12.03 13.49 -11.79
CA SER A 296 -11.57 12.21 -12.37
C SER A 296 -10.91 11.25 -11.38
N SER A 297 -10.32 11.74 -10.28
CA SER A 297 -9.69 10.90 -9.25
C SER A 297 -10.67 10.23 -8.29
N ALA A 298 -11.87 10.82 -8.11
CA ALA A 298 -12.88 10.33 -7.17
C ALA A 298 -13.30 8.90 -7.50
N ALA A 299 -13.25 8.00 -6.52
CA ALA A 299 -13.49 6.57 -6.74
C ALA A 299 -14.98 6.21 -6.95
N LEU A 300 -15.90 7.07 -6.50
CA LEU A 300 -17.33 6.77 -6.48
C LEU A 300 -18.11 7.68 -7.43
N MET A 301 -19.18 7.16 -8.00
CA MET A 301 -20.13 7.93 -8.78
C MET A 301 -21.15 8.64 -7.87
N PRO A 302 -21.76 9.76 -8.30
CA PRO A 302 -22.91 10.33 -7.62
C PRO A 302 -24.03 9.29 -7.44
N GLY A 303 -24.50 9.12 -6.20
CA GLY A 303 -25.50 8.11 -5.84
C GLY A 303 -24.94 6.88 -5.11
N ALA A 304 -23.61 6.70 -5.10
CA ALA A 304 -22.96 5.69 -4.27
C ALA A 304 -23.32 5.87 -2.79
N ASN A 305 -23.70 4.78 -2.13
CA ASN A 305 -24.12 4.80 -0.73
C ASN A 305 -22.92 5.12 0.18
N PRO A 306 -23.01 6.09 1.12
CA PRO A 306 -21.91 6.41 2.04
C PRO A 306 -21.46 5.25 2.93
N THR A 307 -22.23 4.17 3.05
CA THR A 307 -21.91 3.02 3.91
C THR A 307 -21.40 1.80 3.13
N GLY A 308 -20.94 1.95 1.90
CA GLY A 308 -20.47 0.84 1.07
C GLY A 308 -21.60 0.11 0.34
N GLY A 309 -21.32 -1.12 -0.12
CA GLY A 309 -22.26 -1.93 -0.90
C GLY A 309 -22.36 -1.53 -2.37
N TRP A 310 -21.29 -0.94 -2.92
CA TRP A 310 -21.29 -0.37 -4.26
C TRP A 310 -21.29 -1.44 -5.34
N THR A 311 -22.18 -1.26 -6.30
CA THR A 311 -22.17 -1.96 -7.58
C THR A 311 -21.11 -1.37 -8.51
N GLU A 312 -20.75 -2.10 -9.57
CA GLU A 312 -19.80 -1.63 -10.60
C GLU A 312 -20.22 -0.27 -11.20
N ALA A 313 -21.52 -0.02 -11.37
CA ALA A 313 -22.05 1.23 -11.92
C ALA A 313 -21.95 2.42 -10.94
N GLU A 314 -21.70 2.16 -9.66
CA GLU A 314 -21.51 3.18 -8.62
C GLU A 314 -20.02 3.50 -8.40
N LEU A 315 -19.13 2.81 -9.10
CA LEU A 315 -17.69 3.11 -9.14
C LEU A 315 -17.37 3.95 -10.38
N SER A 316 -16.47 4.91 -10.21
CA SER A 316 -15.92 5.67 -11.32
C SER A 316 -14.89 4.82 -12.09
N PRO A 317 -14.42 5.25 -13.28
CA PRO A 317 -13.30 4.57 -13.95
C PRO A 317 -12.04 4.48 -13.08
N SER A 318 -11.76 5.50 -12.25
CA SER A 318 -10.67 5.47 -11.25
C SER A 318 -10.93 4.39 -10.20
N GLY A 319 -12.11 4.42 -9.57
CA GLY A 319 -12.46 3.47 -8.50
C GLY A 319 -12.49 2.02 -8.97
N THR A 320 -12.98 1.76 -10.19
CA THR A 320 -12.96 0.42 -10.79
C THR A 320 -11.54 -0.10 -10.95
N PHE A 321 -10.63 0.71 -11.53
CA PHE A 321 -9.23 0.33 -11.70
C PHE A 321 -8.55 0.04 -10.36
N VAL A 322 -8.67 0.97 -9.40
CA VAL A 322 -8.01 0.84 -8.08
C VAL A 322 -8.53 -0.38 -7.33
N ARG A 323 -9.85 -0.61 -7.33
CA ARG A 323 -10.45 -1.82 -6.74
C ARG A 323 -9.87 -3.09 -7.36
N GLU A 324 -9.68 -3.14 -8.68
CA GLU A 324 -9.06 -4.30 -9.34
C GLU A 324 -7.61 -4.52 -8.89
N LYS A 325 -6.79 -3.46 -8.83
CA LYS A 325 -5.38 -3.55 -8.40
C LYS A 325 -5.22 -4.06 -6.96
N ILE A 326 -6.08 -3.60 -6.03
CA ILE A 326 -6.05 -4.09 -4.63
C ILE A 326 -6.46 -5.58 -4.58
N ARG A 327 -7.50 -5.97 -5.32
CA ARG A 327 -7.99 -7.36 -5.35
C ARG A 327 -7.03 -8.35 -5.99
N GLU A 328 -6.31 -7.94 -7.05
CA GLU A 328 -5.28 -8.78 -7.69
C GLU A 328 -4.23 -9.22 -6.66
N SER A 329 -3.79 -8.29 -5.81
CA SER A 329 -2.80 -8.52 -4.76
C SER A 329 -3.31 -9.46 -3.66
N ALA A 330 -4.59 -9.34 -3.26
CA ALA A 330 -5.21 -10.21 -2.27
C ALA A 330 -5.37 -11.68 -2.74
N SER A 331 -5.28 -11.93 -4.05
CA SER A 331 -5.39 -13.28 -4.64
C SER A 331 -4.05 -13.98 -4.85
N ILE A 332 -2.95 -13.28 -4.62
CA ILE A 332 -1.59 -13.81 -4.68
C ILE A 332 -1.15 -13.98 -3.22
N PRO A 333 -0.97 -15.22 -2.69
CA PRO A 333 -0.35 -15.39 -1.38
C PRO A 333 1.01 -14.68 -1.43
N PRO A 334 1.46 -14.02 -0.34
CA PRO A 334 2.73 -13.31 -0.35
C PRO A 334 3.80 -14.26 -0.89
N SER A 335 4.27 -13.98 -2.10
CA SER A 335 5.47 -14.63 -2.59
C SER A 335 6.56 -14.15 -1.64
N ASP A 336 7.21 -15.12 -0.97
CA ASP A 336 8.45 -14.89 -0.24
C ASP A 336 9.26 -13.82 -0.97
N PRO A 337 9.77 -12.78 -0.30
CA PRO A 337 10.68 -11.85 -0.92
C PRO A 337 11.86 -12.68 -1.39
N THR A 338 11.92 -13.00 -2.67
CA THR A 338 13.08 -13.67 -3.24
C THR A 338 14.21 -12.65 -3.08
N PRO A 339 15.22 -12.95 -2.23
CA PRO A 339 16.41 -12.12 -2.19
C PRO A 339 17.01 -12.12 -3.59
N PRO A 340 17.83 -11.12 -3.98
CA PRO A 340 18.60 -11.21 -5.21
C PRO A 340 19.32 -12.56 -5.20
N SER A 341 18.94 -13.44 -6.13
CA SER A 341 19.26 -14.86 -6.05
C SER A 341 20.77 -15.02 -5.93
N ASP A 342 21.19 -15.61 -4.81
CA ASP A 342 22.54 -16.09 -4.57
C ASP A 342 22.99 -16.88 -5.82
N PRO A 343 24.15 -16.57 -6.45
CA PRO A 343 24.67 -17.31 -7.60
C PRO A 343 25.00 -18.80 -7.32
N GLY A 344 24.58 -19.34 -6.18
CA GLY A 344 24.74 -20.73 -5.77
C GLY A 344 23.66 -21.72 -6.22
N GLU A 345 22.49 -21.28 -6.71
CA GLU A 345 21.39 -22.20 -7.06
C GLU A 345 21.44 -22.67 -8.54
N TYR A 346 21.91 -21.82 -9.45
CA TYR A 346 22.03 -22.14 -10.87
C TYR A 346 23.50 -22.32 -11.27
N PRO A 347 23.84 -23.37 -12.04
CA PRO A 347 25.20 -23.57 -12.48
C PRO A 347 25.65 -22.40 -13.37
N ALA A 348 26.93 -22.03 -13.28
CA ALA A 348 27.52 -21.15 -14.27
C ALA A 348 27.40 -21.77 -15.66
N TRP A 349 27.17 -20.95 -16.69
CA TRP A 349 27.13 -21.42 -18.08
C TRP A 349 28.44 -22.17 -18.44
N ASP A 350 28.32 -23.39 -18.95
CA ASP A 350 29.42 -24.25 -19.39
C ASP A 350 29.34 -24.46 -20.92
N PRO A 351 30.37 -24.06 -21.69
CA PRO A 351 30.36 -24.21 -23.15
C PRO A 351 30.28 -25.67 -23.62
N THR A 352 30.61 -26.63 -22.76
CA THR A 352 30.62 -28.06 -23.08
C THR A 352 29.29 -28.76 -22.79
N GLN A 353 28.42 -28.14 -22.00
CA GLN A 353 27.12 -28.69 -21.63
C GLN A 353 26.07 -28.40 -22.71
N ILE A 354 25.12 -29.32 -22.85
CA ILE A 354 23.94 -29.16 -23.70
C ILE A 354 22.79 -28.65 -22.83
N TYR A 355 22.09 -27.64 -23.32
CA TYR A 355 20.93 -27.03 -22.67
C TYR A 355 19.72 -27.11 -23.60
N THR A 356 18.53 -27.26 -23.03
CA THR A 356 17.26 -27.34 -23.74
C THR A 356 16.17 -26.46 -23.12
N ASN A 357 16.19 -26.28 -21.80
CA ASN A 357 15.29 -25.40 -21.05
C ASN A 357 15.84 -24.95 -19.68
N GLU A 358 17.09 -25.30 -19.37
CA GLU A 358 17.74 -25.05 -18.08
C GLU A 358 18.12 -23.58 -17.92
N ILE A 359 18.27 -23.18 -16.66
CA ILE A 359 18.69 -21.85 -16.24
C ILE A 359 20.16 -21.90 -15.82
N VAL A 360 20.93 -20.90 -16.26
CA VAL A 360 22.36 -20.75 -15.94
C VAL A 360 22.67 -19.34 -15.50
N TYR A 361 23.73 -19.18 -14.70
CA TYR A 361 24.27 -17.88 -14.33
C TYR A 361 25.40 -17.47 -15.28
N HIS A 362 25.35 -16.25 -15.83
CA HIS A 362 26.39 -15.69 -16.69
C HIS A 362 26.42 -14.16 -16.65
N ASN A 363 27.60 -13.57 -16.45
CA ASN A 363 27.83 -12.11 -16.40
C ASN A 363 26.93 -11.31 -15.46
N GLY A 364 26.60 -11.85 -14.27
CA GLY A 364 25.78 -11.13 -13.30
C GLY A 364 24.27 -11.33 -13.45
N GLN A 365 23.84 -12.17 -14.40
CA GLN A 365 22.44 -12.36 -14.74
C GLN A 365 22.11 -13.84 -14.95
N LEU A 366 20.85 -14.22 -14.68
CA LEU A 366 20.31 -15.54 -15.00
C LEU A 366 19.75 -15.58 -16.41
N TRP A 367 19.97 -16.71 -17.07
CA TRP A 367 19.56 -16.93 -18.46
C TRP A 367 18.89 -18.29 -18.61
N GLN A 368 17.74 -18.33 -19.27
CA GLN A 368 17.05 -19.57 -19.62
C GLN A 368 17.28 -19.93 -21.09
N ALA A 369 17.56 -21.20 -21.37
CA ALA A 369 17.62 -21.71 -22.75
C ALA A 369 16.21 -21.77 -23.35
N LYS A 370 15.98 -21.09 -24.48
CA LYS A 370 14.71 -21.11 -25.23
C LYS A 370 14.52 -22.39 -26.05
N TRP A 371 15.62 -23.04 -26.41
CA TRP A 371 15.66 -24.28 -27.18
C TRP A 371 17.04 -24.94 -27.05
N TRP A 372 17.23 -26.10 -27.71
CA TRP A 372 18.49 -26.84 -27.73
C TRP A 372 19.69 -25.95 -28.10
N THR A 373 20.70 -25.88 -27.24
CA THR A 373 21.93 -25.12 -27.46
C THR A 373 23.13 -25.78 -26.79
N GLN A 374 24.32 -25.58 -27.37
CA GLN A 374 25.61 -25.96 -26.81
C GLN A 374 26.67 -24.99 -27.34
N ASN A 375 27.59 -24.54 -26.48
CA ASN A 375 28.69 -23.63 -26.85
C ASN A 375 28.21 -22.30 -27.50
N GLN A 376 26.99 -21.85 -27.19
CA GLN A 376 26.50 -20.52 -27.52
C GLN A 376 26.33 -19.75 -26.22
N GLU A 377 27.05 -18.64 -26.06
CA GLU A 377 27.12 -17.86 -24.83
C GLU A 377 25.85 -17.00 -24.64
N PRO A 378 25.33 -16.84 -23.40
CA PRO A 378 24.24 -15.92 -23.12
C PRO A 378 24.61 -14.46 -23.40
N GLY A 379 23.65 -13.67 -23.92
CA GLY A 379 23.85 -12.23 -24.22
C GLY A 379 23.66 -11.82 -25.68
N ASP A 380 23.51 -12.76 -26.62
CA ASP A 380 23.11 -12.45 -28.00
C ASP A 380 21.58 -12.22 -28.06
N PRO A 381 21.09 -11.04 -28.49
CA PRO A 381 19.65 -10.75 -28.63
C PRO A 381 18.90 -11.72 -29.56
N TYR A 382 19.60 -12.33 -30.51
CA TYR A 382 19.07 -13.35 -31.41
C TYR A 382 19.51 -14.77 -31.04
N GLY A 383 20.20 -14.89 -29.90
CA GLY A 383 20.73 -16.13 -29.39
C GLY A 383 19.68 -17.03 -28.75
N PRO A 384 20.10 -18.22 -28.29
CA PRO A 384 19.22 -19.23 -27.70
C PRO A 384 18.85 -18.94 -26.25
N TRP A 385 19.30 -17.82 -25.68
CA TRP A 385 19.11 -17.47 -24.26
C TRP A 385 18.10 -16.34 -24.11
N GLU A 386 17.33 -16.38 -23.04
CA GLU A 386 16.42 -15.34 -22.59
C GLU A 386 16.85 -14.89 -21.19
N PRO A 387 17.05 -13.58 -20.96
CA PRO A 387 17.36 -13.09 -19.63
C PRO A 387 16.16 -13.32 -18.71
N LEU A 388 16.41 -13.83 -17.51
CA LEU A 388 15.42 -13.84 -16.44
C LEU A 388 15.63 -12.58 -15.60
N ASN A 389 14.56 -11.82 -15.41
CA ASN A 389 14.53 -10.63 -14.57
C ASN A 389 14.27 -11.02 -13.12
#